data_AF-A0A2W6XMK0-F1
#
_entry.id   AF-A0A2W6XMK0-F1
#
_cell.length_a   1.000
_cell.length_b   1.000
_cell.length_c   1.000
_cell.angle_alpha   90.00
_cell.angle_beta   90.00
_cell.angle_gamma   90.00
#
_symmetry.space_group_name_H-M   'P 1'
#
loop_
_entity.id
_entity.type
_entity.pdbx_description
1 polymer ?
#
loop_
_entity_poly.entity_id
_entity_poly.type
_entity_poly.pdbx_seq_one_letter_code
_entity_poly.pdbx_strand_id
1 'polypeptide(L)'
;MNENLPKSKFYLEQQTLIKPILKKEKEPFILIISWNKSMLSQENMTYTALLYNPSSGGKKLFRTTEEKPKEVIVSENLSDAHFTELVYILDNYLADKEKYLLSLQDSFSSSEIGSPYYIYDFMKNKKLKINSFFFDKDGKIIQ
;
A
#
# COMPACT_ATOMS: atom_id res chain seq x y z
N MET A 1 18.78 -14.78 18.50
CA MET A 1 17.76 -14.71 17.42
C MET A 1 18.51 -14.87 16.11
N ASN A 2 18.13 -15.85 15.28
CA ASN A 2 18.87 -16.22 14.06
C ASN A 2 18.82 -15.09 13.01
N GLU A 3 19.95 -14.43 12.77
CA GLU A 3 20.10 -13.36 11.78
C GLU A 3 20.34 -13.83 10.33
N ASN A 4 20.26 -15.13 10.03
CA ASN A 4 20.59 -15.67 8.70
C ASN A 4 19.51 -16.58 8.10
N LEU A 5 18.27 -16.10 8.02
CA LEU A 5 17.28 -16.67 7.09
C LEU A 5 17.44 -15.99 5.72
N PRO A 6 17.64 -16.74 4.62
CA PRO A 6 17.72 -16.14 3.30
C PRO A 6 16.43 -15.39 3.00
N LYS A 7 16.55 -14.08 2.71
CA LYS A 7 15.43 -13.24 2.31
C LYS A 7 14.81 -13.82 1.04
N SER A 8 13.48 -13.98 1.03
CA SER A 8 12.79 -14.47 -0.16
C SER A 8 13.03 -13.53 -1.36
N LYS A 9 13.06 -14.07 -2.57
CA LYS A 9 13.16 -13.30 -3.83
C LYS A 9 12.14 -12.15 -3.85
N PHE A 10 10.93 -12.43 -3.38
CA PHE A 10 9.83 -11.48 -3.23
C PHE A 10 10.15 -10.30 -2.31
N TYR A 11 10.73 -10.56 -1.14
CA TYR A 11 11.10 -9.51 -0.20
C TYR A 11 12.19 -8.59 -0.78
N LEU A 12 13.16 -9.17 -1.51
CA LEU A 12 14.22 -8.40 -2.17
C LEU A 12 13.67 -7.51 -3.29
N GLU A 13 12.69 -7.99 -4.04
CA GLU A 13 12.00 -7.24 -5.08
C GLU A 13 11.21 -6.06 -4.51
N GLN A 14 10.41 -6.30 -3.46
CA GLN A 14 9.71 -5.25 -2.73
C GLN A 14 10.66 -4.14 -2.26
N GLN A 15 11.79 -4.53 -1.66
CA GLN A 15 12.81 -3.58 -1.22
C GLN A 15 13.37 -2.77 -2.38
N THR A 16 13.64 -3.41 -3.52
CA THR A 16 14.20 -2.74 -4.70
C THR A 16 13.24 -1.70 -5.26
N LEU A 17 11.95 -2.02 -5.30
CA LEU A 17 10.90 -1.12 -5.81
C LEU A 17 10.63 0.07 -4.88
N ILE A 18 10.64 -0.14 -3.56
CA ILE A 18 10.26 0.92 -2.60
C ILE A 18 11.43 1.80 -2.17
N LYS A 19 12.65 1.26 -2.12
CA LYS A 19 13.83 1.99 -1.63
C LYS A 19 14.08 3.33 -2.34
N PRO A 20 13.89 3.48 -3.66
CA PRO A 20 14.03 4.78 -4.33
C PRO A 20 13.05 5.83 -3.84
N ILE A 21 11.84 5.43 -3.43
CA ILE A 21 10.83 6.31 -2.86
C ILE A 21 11.26 6.71 -1.44
N LEU A 22 11.54 5.73 -0.59
CA LEU A 22 11.87 5.97 0.83
C LEU A 22 13.13 6.82 1.01
N LYS A 23 14.13 6.66 0.14
CA LYS A 23 15.38 7.44 0.21
C LYS A 23 15.21 8.95 -0.03
N LYS A 24 14.12 9.37 -0.67
CA LYS A 24 13.87 10.79 -0.96
C LYS A 24 13.27 11.52 0.23
N GLU A 25 12.70 10.78 1.18
CA GLU A 25 12.03 11.35 2.34
C GLU A 25 13.05 11.58 3.47
N LYS A 26 13.13 12.83 3.94
CA LYS A 26 14.08 13.27 4.98
C LYS A 26 13.46 13.38 6.37
N GLU A 27 12.14 13.53 6.41
CA GLU A 27 11.35 13.61 7.63
C GLU A 27 10.56 12.30 7.79
N PRO A 28 10.15 11.92 9.01
CA PRO A 28 9.34 10.72 9.16
C PRO A 28 7.95 10.93 8.54
N PHE A 29 7.42 9.87 7.95
CA PHE A 29 6.20 9.88 7.14
C PHE A 29 5.30 8.69 7.49
N ILE A 30 4.12 8.66 6.90
CA ILE A 30 3.26 7.48 6.85
C ILE A 30 3.26 6.94 5.42
N LEU A 31 3.58 5.65 5.27
CA LEU A 31 3.47 4.93 4.01
C LEU A 31 2.29 3.96 4.08
N ILE A 32 1.41 4.03 3.10
CA ILE A 32 0.37 3.03 2.87
C ILE A 32 0.67 2.36 1.53
N ILE A 33 0.71 1.04 1.48
CA ILE A 33 1.05 0.29 0.26
C ILE A 33 0.24 -1.00 0.13
N SER A 34 -0.21 -1.29 -1.08
CA SER A 34 -0.66 -2.62 -1.49
C SER A 34 0.18 -3.12 -2.66
N TRP A 35 0.49 -4.40 -2.63
CA TRP A 35 1.32 -5.07 -3.62
C TRP A 35 0.42 -5.94 -4.49
N ASN A 36 0.35 -5.69 -5.78
CA ASN A 36 -0.42 -6.56 -6.66
C ASN A 36 0.50 -7.64 -7.26
N LYS A 37 0.13 -8.91 -7.02
CA LYS A 37 0.80 -10.07 -7.58
C LYS A 37 -0.08 -10.63 -8.70
N SER A 38 0.26 -10.32 -9.94
CA SER A 38 -0.39 -10.94 -11.09
C SER A 38 -0.19 -12.46 -11.01
N MET A 39 -1.27 -13.24 -11.03
CA MET A 39 -1.18 -14.71 -11.12
C MET A 39 -0.54 -15.17 -12.43
N LEU A 40 -0.60 -14.34 -13.48
CA LEU A 40 -0.09 -14.64 -14.82
C LEU A 40 1.39 -14.30 -14.99
N SER A 41 1.91 -13.32 -14.25
CA SER A 41 3.34 -12.99 -14.27
C SER A 41 3.99 -13.30 -12.93
N GLN A 42 4.56 -14.50 -12.80
CA GLN A 42 5.41 -14.84 -11.64
C GLN A 42 6.65 -13.93 -11.50
N GLU A 43 6.90 -13.03 -12.46
CA GLU A 43 8.12 -12.25 -12.56
C GLU A 43 7.98 -10.74 -12.37
N ASN A 44 6.76 -10.17 -12.41
CA ASN A 44 6.57 -8.71 -12.40
C ASN A 44 5.65 -8.27 -11.26
N MET A 45 6.24 -7.88 -10.14
CA MET A 45 5.51 -7.30 -9.02
C MET A 45 5.10 -5.85 -9.31
N THR A 46 3.83 -5.53 -9.03
CA THR A 46 3.34 -4.15 -9.10
C THR A 46 2.85 -3.67 -7.75
N TYR A 47 2.68 -2.37 -7.58
CA TYR A 47 2.12 -1.80 -6.35
C TYR A 47 1.38 -0.50 -6.59
N THR A 48 0.54 -0.16 -5.61
CA THR A 48 0.02 1.19 -5.39
C THR A 48 0.42 1.63 -3.99
N ALA A 49 0.87 2.87 -3.85
CA ALA A 49 1.31 3.42 -2.58
C ALA A 49 0.95 4.89 -2.42
N LEU A 50 0.76 5.28 -1.17
CA LEU A 50 0.55 6.64 -0.73
C LEU A 50 1.59 6.97 0.33
N LEU A 51 2.32 8.08 0.15
CA LEU A 51 3.10 8.71 1.21
C LEU A 51 2.38 9.93 1.75
N TYR A 52 2.32 10.05 3.06
CA TYR A 52 1.78 11.19 3.78
C TYR A 52 2.85 11.79 4.69
N ASN A 53 3.09 13.09 4.58
CA ASN A 53 3.93 13.84 5.50
C ASN A 53 3.05 14.43 6.62
N PRO A 54 3.17 13.99 7.89
CA PRO A 54 2.35 14.48 8.98
C PRO A 54 2.57 15.94 9.34
N SER A 55 3.78 16.48 9.09
CA SER A 55 4.13 17.88 9.40
C SER A 55 3.47 18.87 8.44
N SER A 56 3.38 18.53 7.15
CA SER A 56 2.83 19.42 6.11
C SER A 56 1.42 19.03 5.65
N GLY A 57 0.95 17.82 5.98
CA GLY A 57 -0.29 17.26 5.43
C GLY A 57 -0.16 16.82 3.96
N GLY A 58 1.02 16.94 3.36
CA GLY A 58 1.27 16.63 1.96
C GLY A 58 1.11 15.14 1.65
N LYS A 59 0.50 14.83 0.50
CA LYS A 59 0.28 13.47 -0.01
C LYS A 59 1.03 13.28 -1.33
N LYS A 60 1.66 12.12 -1.52
CA LYS A 60 2.26 11.71 -2.80
C LYS A 60 1.77 10.31 -3.16
N LEU A 61 1.30 10.13 -4.38
CA LEU A 61 0.76 8.85 -4.85
C LEU A 61 1.73 8.20 -5.84
N PHE A 62 1.91 6.89 -5.74
CA PHE A 62 2.84 6.13 -6.55
C PHE A 62 2.19 4.83 -7.01
N ARG A 63 2.39 4.46 -8.27
CA ARG A 63 2.05 3.13 -8.74
C ARG A 63 3.03 2.61 -9.77
N THR A 64 3.02 1.31 -9.96
CA THR A 64 3.60 0.66 -11.14
C THR A 64 2.52 -0.14 -11.87
N THR A 65 2.77 -0.47 -13.14
CA THR A 65 1.81 -1.20 -13.99
C THR A 65 2.44 -2.49 -14.50
N GLU A 66 1.63 -3.46 -14.93
CA GLU A 66 2.16 -4.73 -15.46
C GLU A 66 3.04 -4.52 -16.71
N GLU A 67 2.70 -3.53 -17.54
CA GLU A 67 3.50 -3.11 -18.70
C GLU A 67 4.85 -2.50 -18.29
N LYS A 68 4.89 -1.81 -17.15
CA LYS A 68 6.04 -1.05 -16.67
C LYS A 68 6.27 -1.25 -15.16
N PRO A 69 6.59 -2.48 -14.70
CA PRO A 69 6.62 -2.84 -13.28
C PRO A 69 7.77 -2.15 -12.51
N LYS A 70 8.79 -1.67 -13.23
CA LYS A 70 9.97 -0.98 -12.68
C LYS A 70 9.89 0.55 -12.80
N GLU A 71 8.91 1.08 -13.54
CA GLU A 71 8.75 2.53 -13.74
C GLU A 71 7.72 3.06 -12.75
N VAL A 72 8.15 3.96 -11.86
CA VAL A 72 7.25 4.56 -10.87
C VAL A 72 6.48 5.70 -11.52
N ILE A 73 5.17 5.53 -11.61
CA ILE A 73 4.24 6.58 -12.01
C ILE A 73 3.89 7.37 -10.74
N VAL A 74 4.18 8.66 -10.76
CA VAL A 74 3.81 9.60 -9.68
C VAL A 74 2.53 10.31 -10.06
N SER A 75 1.58 10.39 -9.12
CA SER A 75 0.35 11.16 -9.30
C SER A 75 0.14 12.09 -8.10
N GLU A 76 -0.40 13.27 -8.39
CA GLU A 76 -0.91 14.22 -7.38
C GLU A 76 -2.45 14.23 -7.34
N ASN A 77 -3.09 13.50 -8.26
CA ASN A 77 -4.55 13.46 -8.36
C ASN A 77 -5.13 12.49 -7.33
N LEU A 78 -5.61 13.02 -6.21
CA LEU A 78 -6.27 12.25 -5.14
C LEU A 78 -7.62 11.67 -5.54
N SER A 79 -8.21 12.12 -6.65
CA SER A 79 -9.45 11.58 -7.21
C SER A 79 -9.22 10.44 -8.21
N ASP A 80 -7.96 10.03 -8.42
CA ASP A 80 -7.65 8.88 -9.25
C ASP A 80 -8.12 7.58 -8.56
N ALA A 81 -8.99 6.86 -9.26
CA ALA A 81 -9.63 5.65 -8.77
C ALA A 81 -8.62 4.58 -8.30
N HIS A 82 -7.39 4.57 -8.83
CA HIS A 82 -6.33 3.66 -8.40
C HIS A 82 -5.86 3.85 -6.96
N PHE A 83 -6.19 4.97 -6.32
CA PHE A 83 -5.73 5.33 -4.98
C PHE A 83 -6.87 5.48 -3.96
N THR A 84 -8.12 5.25 -4.35
CA THR A 84 -9.32 5.46 -3.52
C THR A 84 -9.19 4.78 -2.15
N GLU A 85 -8.83 3.51 -2.13
CA GLU A 85 -8.68 2.73 -0.90
C GLU A 85 -7.52 3.23 -0.03
N LEU A 86 -6.40 3.64 -0.65
CA LEU A 86 -5.26 4.18 0.09
C LEU A 86 -5.61 5.51 0.76
N VAL A 87 -6.36 6.38 0.09
CA VAL A 87 -6.86 7.64 0.65
C VAL A 87 -7.86 7.34 1.78
N TYR A 88 -8.81 6.43 1.56
CA TYR A 88 -9.77 6.03 2.59
C TYR A 88 -9.11 5.46 3.85
N ILE A 89 -8.09 4.62 3.68
CA ILE A 89 -7.31 4.07 4.79
C ILE A 89 -6.60 5.20 5.54
N LEU A 90 -5.96 6.14 4.83
CA LEU A 90 -5.29 7.27 5.47
C LEU A 90 -6.26 8.10 6.30
N ASP A 91 -7.41 8.47 5.74
CA ASP A 91 -8.37 9.35 6.40
C ASP A 91 -8.93 8.70 7.68
N ASN A 92 -9.24 7.40 7.63
CA ASN A 92 -9.66 6.67 8.82
C ASN A 92 -8.53 6.48 9.83
N TYR A 93 -7.30 6.27 9.36
CA TYR A 93 -6.12 6.14 10.22
C TYR A 93 -5.84 7.43 10.99
N LEU A 94 -5.87 8.58 10.30
CA LEU A 94 -5.69 9.90 10.90
C LEU A 94 -6.84 10.30 11.83
N ALA A 95 -8.04 9.74 11.64
CA ALA A 95 -9.18 9.91 12.52
C ALA A 95 -9.23 8.93 13.70
N ASP A 96 -8.12 8.24 14.00
CA ASP A 96 -7.98 7.23 15.07
C ASP A 96 -8.98 6.06 14.97
N LYS A 97 -9.47 5.75 13.76
CA LYS A 97 -10.40 4.63 13.48
C LYS A 97 -9.68 3.33 13.16
N GLU A 98 -8.54 3.08 13.79
CA GLU A 98 -7.72 1.89 13.54
C GLU A 98 -8.48 0.58 13.80
N LYS A 99 -9.27 0.51 14.89
CA LYS A 99 -10.08 -0.68 15.21
C LYS A 99 -11.07 -1.01 14.10
N TYR A 100 -11.65 0.03 13.48
CA TYR A 100 -12.55 -0.14 12.36
C TYR A 100 -11.81 -0.65 11.12
N LEU A 101 -10.65 -0.06 10.77
CA LEU A 101 -9.83 -0.53 9.66
C LEU A 101 -9.43 -2.01 9.82
N LEU A 102 -9.06 -2.41 11.03
CA LEU A 102 -8.70 -3.80 11.34
C LEU A 102 -9.90 -4.76 11.36
N SER A 103 -11.13 -4.24 11.40
CA SER A 103 -12.36 -5.05 11.37
C SER A 103 -12.85 -5.36 9.96
N LEU A 104 -12.30 -4.71 8.92
CA LEU A 104 -12.70 -4.92 7.53
C LEU A 104 -12.39 -6.36 7.12
N GLN A 105 -13.37 -7.02 6.50
CA GLN A 105 -13.22 -8.38 5.98
C GLN A 105 -12.59 -8.36 4.59
N ASP A 106 -12.00 -9.49 4.22
CA ASP A 106 -11.34 -9.66 2.92
C ASP A 106 -12.41 -9.86 1.84
N SER A 107 -12.49 -8.97 0.85
CA SER A 107 -13.57 -8.96 -0.14
C SER A 107 -13.45 -10.04 -1.22
N PHE A 108 -12.40 -10.86 -1.17
CA PHE A 108 -12.14 -11.87 -2.18
C PHE A 108 -12.54 -13.27 -1.74
N SER A 109 -13.07 -14.03 -2.69
CA SER A 109 -13.26 -15.47 -2.54
C SER A 109 -11.91 -16.20 -2.58
N SER A 110 -11.86 -17.43 -2.06
CA SER A 110 -10.63 -18.24 -1.91
C SER A 110 -9.81 -18.47 -3.20
N SER A 111 -10.32 -18.08 -4.36
CA SER A 111 -9.65 -18.15 -5.68
C SER A 111 -9.02 -16.84 -6.15
N GLU A 112 -9.36 -15.69 -5.58
CA GLU A 112 -8.79 -14.38 -5.94
C GLU A 112 -7.91 -13.88 -4.79
N ILE A 113 -6.61 -13.67 -5.03
CA ILE A 113 -5.71 -13.22 -3.97
C ILE A 113 -5.81 -11.70 -3.87
N GLY A 114 -6.74 -11.26 -3.04
CA GLY A 114 -6.74 -9.92 -2.50
C GLY A 114 -5.45 -9.60 -1.80
N SER A 115 -4.78 -8.55 -2.25
CA SER A 115 -3.52 -8.14 -1.65
C SER A 115 -3.76 -7.15 -0.53
N PRO A 116 -3.39 -7.47 0.72
CA PRO A 116 -3.69 -6.63 1.87
C PRO A 116 -2.94 -5.30 1.78
N TYR A 117 -3.48 -4.29 2.43
CA TYR A 117 -2.83 -3.01 2.60
C TYR A 117 -1.93 -3.03 3.83
N TYR A 118 -0.78 -2.37 3.75
CA TYR A 118 0.12 -2.17 4.88
C TYR A 118 0.29 -0.69 5.17
N ILE A 119 0.13 -0.31 6.43
CA ILE A 119 0.46 1.01 6.95
C ILE A 119 1.79 0.91 7.68
N TYR A 120 2.73 1.78 7.35
CA TYR A 120 3.99 2.00 8.06
C TYR A 120 4.02 3.46 8.54
N ASP A 121 3.82 3.66 9.84
CA ASP A 121 3.94 4.96 10.48
C ASP A 121 5.32 5.07 11.13
N PHE A 122 6.21 5.84 10.49
CA PHE A 122 7.58 6.02 10.95
C PHE A 122 7.70 7.00 12.11
N MET A 123 6.68 7.82 12.38
CA MET A 123 6.62 8.68 13.56
C MET A 123 6.37 7.85 14.82
N LYS A 124 5.46 6.88 14.72
CA LYS A 124 5.04 6.02 15.85
C LYS A 124 5.82 4.69 15.91
N ASN A 125 6.73 4.44 14.96
CA ASN A 125 7.38 3.14 14.76
C ASN A 125 6.36 1.99 14.72
N LYS A 126 5.28 2.19 13.95
CA LYS A 126 4.12 1.30 13.94
C LYS A 126 3.87 0.72 12.55
N LYS A 127 3.47 -0.55 12.53
CA LYS A 127 3.05 -1.26 11.32
C LYS A 127 1.66 -1.86 11.53
N LEU A 128 0.77 -1.67 10.56
CA LEU A 128 -0.55 -2.32 10.51
C LEU A 128 -0.72 -3.07 9.18
N LYS A 129 -1.48 -4.16 9.23
CA LYS A 129 -1.97 -4.89 8.07
C LYS A 129 -3.49 -4.77 8.06
N ILE A 130 -4.04 -4.24 6.97
CA ILE A 130 -5.48 -4.14 6.72
C ILE A 130 -5.82 -5.16 5.65
N ASN A 131 -6.91 -5.90 5.85
CA ASN A 131 -7.39 -6.84 4.83
C ASN A 131 -7.75 -6.08 3.55
N SER A 132 -7.75 -6.80 2.43
CA SER A 132 -8.04 -6.15 1.16
C SER A 132 -9.54 -5.90 1.02
N PHE A 133 -9.88 -4.74 0.47
CA PHE A 133 -11.26 -4.35 0.23
C PHE A 133 -11.35 -3.40 -0.96
N PHE A 134 -12.54 -3.29 -1.55
CA PHE A 134 -12.79 -2.44 -2.72
C PHE A 134 -14.09 -1.67 -2.56
N PHE A 135 -14.20 -0.54 -3.25
CA PHE A 135 -15.46 0.17 -3.41
C PHE A 135 -16.23 -0.35 -4.63
N ASP A 136 -17.54 -0.54 -4.48
CA ASP A 136 -18.44 -0.69 -5.61
C ASP A 136 -18.63 0.64 -6.35
N LYS A 137 -19.36 0.57 -7.47
CA LYS A 137 -19.73 1.73 -8.29
C LYS A 137 -20.55 2.80 -7.54
N ASP A 138 -21.19 2.43 -6.44
CA ASP A 138 -22.02 3.29 -5.61
C ASP A 138 -21.23 3.84 -4.40
N GLY A 139 -19.93 3.55 -4.31
CA GLY A 139 -19.03 4.00 -3.25
C GLY A 139 -19.17 3.23 -1.93
N LYS A 140 -19.76 2.04 -1.94
CA LYS A 140 -19.86 1.16 -0.77
C LYS A 140 -18.73 0.15 -0.76
N ILE A 141 -18.23 -0.15 0.44
CA ILE A 141 -17.21 -1.19 0.60
C ILE A 141 -17.86 -2.56 0.32
N ILE A 142 -17.30 -3.30 -0.62
CA ILE A 142 -17.61 -4.70 -0.89
C ILE A 142 -16.82 -5.52 0.13
N GLN A 143 -17.43 -6.50 0.81
CA GLN A 143 -16.80 -7.42 1.77
C GLN A 143 -17.46 -8.79 1.70
#